data_AF-A0A1W9W881-F1
#
_entry.id   AF-A0A1W9W881-F1
#
_cell.length_a   1.000
_cell.length_b   1.000
_cell.length_c   1.000
_cell.angle_alpha   90.00
_cell.angle_beta   90.00
_cell.angle_gamma   90.00
#
_symmetry.space_group_name_H-M   'P 1'
#
loop_
_entity.id
_entity.type
_entity.pdbx_description
1 polymer ?
#
loop_
_entity_poly.entity_id
_entity_poly.type
_entity_poly.pdbx_seq_one_letter_code
_entity_poly.pdbx_strand_id
1 'polypeptide(L)'
;MAIGRTNMGYYTYNLLAPHDHQLPQRSYFLFSETGLIKSYTFDEIITFDADPHHLRAFVGNEHVGFKTAMNQRMIAIFLGMCIAGLTWEMVKQRFPYYIAWYLGLLLFPMLADGFSHRVSETSGERFRETNAWAVQLSGGIFSSEFYMGTTIGSLNWWLRVITGFIFGVSLIWLLFLYLNMKFTELRSELEPKLRKAGVIS
;
A
#
# COMPACT_ATOMS: atom_id res chain seq x y z
N MET A 1 4.76 -9.17 31.33
CA MET A 1 3.90 -10.01 30.45
C MET A 1 4.25 -9.78 28.97
N ALA A 2 5.55 -9.72 28.62
CA ALA A 2 6.05 -9.16 27.35
C ALA A 2 6.80 -10.15 26.43
N ILE A 3 7.28 -11.29 26.94
CA ILE A 3 8.22 -12.18 26.23
C ILE A 3 7.65 -12.77 24.92
N GLY A 4 6.34 -13.00 24.82
CA GLY A 4 5.71 -13.57 23.62
C GLY A 4 5.49 -12.57 22.47
N ARG A 5 5.36 -11.27 22.76
CA ARG A 5 5.06 -10.24 21.75
C ARG A 5 6.32 -9.75 21.04
N THR A 6 7.44 -9.71 21.75
CA THR A 6 8.76 -9.33 21.24
C THR A 6 9.21 -10.25 20.11
N ASN A 7 9.12 -11.57 20.33
CA ASN A 7 9.49 -12.58 19.33
C ASN A 7 8.61 -12.49 18.07
N MET A 8 7.29 -12.29 18.23
CA MET A 8 6.37 -12.13 17.09
C MET A 8 6.64 -10.85 16.28
N GLY A 9 7.04 -9.77 16.97
CA GLY A 9 7.44 -8.53 16.34
C GLY A 9 8.67 -8.69 15.44
N TYR A 10 9.74 -9.29 15.97
CA TYR A 10 10.94 -9.61 15.18
C TYR A 10 10.65 -10.60 14.05
N TYR A 11 9.80 -11.59 14.27
CA TYR A 11 9.42 -12.54 13.22
C TYR A 11 8.71 -11.85 12.06
N THR A 12 7.76 -10.97 12.37
CA THR A 12 7.02 -10.18 11.37
C THR A 12 7.99 -9.29 10.59
N TYR A 13 8.88 -8.58 11.30
CA TYR A 13 9.89 -7.74 10.67
C TYR A 13 10.82 -8.56 9.76
N ASN A 14 11.39 -9.67 10.22
CA ASN A 14 12.32 -10.48 9.44
C ASN A 14 11.68 -11.15 8.23
N LEU A 15 10.40 -11.50 8.32
CA LEU A 15 9.65 -12.05 7.18
C LEU A 15 9.44 -10.99 6.09
N LEU A 16 9.18 -9.74 6.48
CA LEU A 16 8.79 -8.66 5.57
C LEU A 16 9.96 -7.79 5.11
N ALA A 17 11.04 -7.71 5.89
CA ALA A 17 12.24 -6.93 5.59
C ALA A 17 12.90 -7.24 4.23
N PRO A 18 12.92 -8.51 3.74
CA PRO A 18 13.42 -8.81 2.41
C PRO A 18 12.59 -8.18 1.28
N HIS A 19 11.29 -7.92 1.52
CA HIS A 19 10.40 -7.32 0.53
C HIS A 19 10.49 -5.79 0.53
N ASP A 20 10.53 -5.18 1.72
CA ASP A 20 10.62 -3.74 1.89
C ASP A 20 11.33 -3.44 3.21
N HIS A 21 12.26 -2.49 3.16
CA HIS A 21 13.04 -2.06 4.32
C HIS A 21 12.93 -0.54 4.47
N GLN A 22 11.69 -0.10 4.65
CA GLN A 22 11.33 1.30 4.60
C GLN A 22 11.81 2.06 5.85
N LEU A 23 11.83 3.39 5.79
CA LEU A 23 12.06 4.26 6.95
C LEU A 23 11.01 4.03 8.07
N PRO A 24 11.40 4.09 9.36
CA PRO A 24 10.48 3.85 10.47
C PRO A 24 9.26 4.78 10.49
N GLN A 25 9.43 6.07 10.22
CA GLN A 25 8.35 7.07 10.22
C GLN A 25 7.31 6.87 9.08
N ARG A 26 7.59 5.98 8.13
CA ARG A 26 6.69 5.61 7.02
C ARG A 26 6.12 4.19 7.16
N SER A 27 6.44 3.50 8.26
CA SER A 27 6.04 2.11 8.51
C SER A 27 5.00 2.05 9.63
N TYR A 28 4.30 0.92 9.76
CA TYR A 28 3.51 0.65 10.95
C TYR A 28 4.35 -0.05 12.02
N PHE A 29 4.01 0.22 13.28
CA PHE A 29 4.53 -0.47 14.44
C PHE A 29 3.43 -1.35 15.02
N LEU A 30 3.74 -2.62 15.21
CA LEU A 30 2.86 -3.61 15.80
C LEU A 30 3.26 -3.90 17.24
N PHE A 31 2.29 -4.34 18.03
CA PHE A 31 2.53 -4.79 19.40
C PHE A 31 3.10 -3.72 20.34
N SER A 32 2.76 -2.44 20.13
CA SER A 32 3.07 -1.38 21.11
C SER A 32 2.23 -1.56 22.39
N GLU A 33 2.74 -1.08 23.51
CA GLU A 33 1.99 -0.99 24.77
C GLU A 33 0.73 -0.11 24.63
N THR A 34 0.79 0.90 23.75
CA THR A 34 -0.27 1.91 23.58
C THR A 34 -1.29 1.56 22.50
N GLY A 35 -1.14 0.43 21.80
CA GLY A 35 -2.07 -0.01 20.77
C GLY A 35 -1.53 -1.10 19.84
N LEU A 36 -2.43 -1.75 19.10
CA LEU A 36 -2.07 -2.83 18.18
C LEU A 36 -1.30 -2.34 16.94
N ILE A 37 -1.69 -1.18 16.40
CA ILE A 37 -1.07 -0.57 15.21
C ILE A 37 -0.82 0.91 15.52
N LYS A 38 0.43 1.34 15.39
CA LYS A 38 0.84 2.74 15.58
C LYS A 38 1.75 3.21 14.45
N SER A 39 1.89 4.51 14.34
CA SER A 39 2.87 5.18 13.48
C SER A 39 3.41 6.36 14.25
N TYR A 40 4.70 6.63 14.09
CA TYR A 40 5.39 7.68 14.83
C TYR A 40 5.96 8.72 13.87
N THR A 41 6.02 9.95 14.34
CA THR A 41 6.71 11.04 13.68
C THR A 41 8.22 10.82 13.73
N PHE A 42 8.95 11.57 12.91
CA PHE A 42 10.42 11.50 12.91
C PHE A 42 11.00 11.82 14.28
N ASP A 43 10.53 12.91 14.92
CA ASP A 43 11.07 13.38 16.20
C ASP A 43 10.79 12.39 17.35
N GLU A 44 9.62 11.75 17.34
CA GLU A 44 9.30 10.67 18.29
C GLU A 44 10.25 9.48 18.11
N ILE A 45 10.54 9.09 16.87
CA ILE A 45 11.45 7.96 16.58
C ILE A 45 12.87 8.24 17.08
N ILE A 46 13.38 9.48 16.91
CA ILE A 46 14.68 9.86 17.47
C ILE A 46 14.66 9.80 19.00
N THR A 47 13.55 10.21 19.62
CA THR A 47 13.37 10.13 21.09
C THR A 47 13.38 8.69 21.59
N PHE A 48 13.06 7.72 20.73
CA PHE A 48 13.10 6.28 21.04
C PHE A 48 14.46 5.61 20.77
N ASP A 49 15.54 6.39 20.77
CA ASP A 49 16.92 5.92 20.58
C ASP A 49 17.23 5.40 19.18
N ALA A 50 16.54 5.92 18.16
CA ALA A 50 16.89 5.67 16.77
C ALA A 50 18.07 6.54 16.33
N ASP A 51 19.12 5.93 15.78
CA ASP A 51 20.24 6.67 15.18
C ASP A 51 19.76 7.51 13.98
N PRO A 52 19.88 8.86 14.00
CA PRO A 52 19.51 9.71 12.88
C PRO A 52 20.24 9.38 11.58
N HIS A 53 21.43 8.76 11.66
CA HIS A 53 22.28 8.44 10.51
C HIS A 53 21.98 7.03 9.95
N HIS A 54 21.37 6.15 10.76
CA HIS A 54 21.02 4.78 10.40
C HIS A 54 19.57 4.44 10.72
N LEU A 55 18.64 5.36 10.46
CA LEU A 55 17.21 5.22 10.79
C LEU A 55 16.57 3.91 10.33
N ARG A 56 16.99 3.37 9.19
CA ARG A 56 16.42 2.12 8.68
C ARG A 56 16.70 0.92 9.59
N ALA A 57 17.82 0.92 10.31
CA ALA A 57 18.20 -0.13 11.24
C ALA A 57 17.32 -0.16 12.50
N PHE A 58 16.57 0.91 12.78
CA PHE A 58 15.62 0.92 13.89
C PHE A 58 14.43 0.00 13.60
N VAL A 59 14.37 -1.10 14.36
CA VAL A 59 13.28 -2.10 14.32
C VAL A 59 12.20 -1.77 15.35
N GLY A 60 12.56 -1.19 16.49
CA GLY A 60 11.65 -0.90 17.59
C GLY A 60 11.99 -1.68 18.87
N ASN A 61 11.14 -1.53 19.89
CA ASN A 61 11.32 -2.13 21.22
C ASN A 61 9.96 -2.45 21.86
N GLU A 62 9.95 -3.01 23.07
CA GLU A 62 8.72 -3.46 23.73
C GLU A 62 7.71 -2.33 24.00
N HIS A 63 8.17 -1.10 24.22
CA HIS A 63 7.32 0.05 24.52
C HIS A 63 6.69 0.63 23.26
N VAL A 64 7.51 0.88 22.24
CA VAL A 64 7.12 1.52 20.96
C VAL A 64 6.48 0.51 20.00
N GLY A 65 6.73 -0.78 20.22
CA GLY A 65 6.36 -1.86 19.32
C GLY A 65 7.43 -2.12 18.25
N PHE A 66 7.11 -3.03 17.34
CA PHE A 66 8.01 -3.53 16.29
C PHE A 66 7.51 -3.11 14.92
N LYS A 67 8.41 -2.52 14.15
CA LYS A 67 8.20 -2.07 12.78
C LYS A 67 7.87 -3.26 11.86
N THR A 68 6.89 -3.11 10.99
CA THR A 68 6.50 -4.13 9.98
C THR A 68 7.46 -4.29 8.81
N ALA A 69 8.53 -3.49 8.76
CA ALA A 69 9.46 -3.29 7.63
C ALA A 69 8.83 -2.67 6.35
N MET A 70 7.56 -2.96 6.07
CA MET A 70 6.81 -2.45 4.92
C MET A 70 6.28 -1.04 5.12
N ASN A 71 6.28 -0.25 4.04
CA ASN A 71 5.60 1.02 3.97
C ASN A 71 4.06 0.85 4.03
N GLN A 72 3.38 1.83 4.62
CA GLN A 72 1.92 1.98 4.65
C GLN A 72 1.28 1.75 3.27
N ARG A 73 1.91 2.28 2.22
CA ARG A 73 1.46 2.16 0.83
C ARG A 73 1.48 0.71 0.31
N MET A 74 2.53 -0.04 0.64
CA MET A 74 2.69 -1.43 0.19
C MET A 74 1.60 -2.33 0.81
N ILE A 75 1.32 -2.10 2.09
CA ILE A 75 0.25 -2.81 2.80
C ILE A 75 -1.12 -2.50 2.17
N ALA A 76 -1.37 -1.23 1.81
CA ALA A 76 -2.60 -0.84 1.13
C ALA A 76 -2.76 -1.50 -0.25
N ILE A 77 -1.67 -1.62 -1.03
CA ILE A 77 -1.66 -2.34 -2.31
C ILE A 77 -2.05 -3.80 -2.12
N PHE A 78 -1.38 -4.53 -1.21
CA PHE A 78 -1.69 -5.94 -0.98
C PHE A 78 -3.11 -6.16 -0.47
N LEU A 79 -3.60 -5.28 0.40
CA LEU A 79 -4.98 -5.32 0.86
C LEU A 79 -5.96 -5.11 -0.30
N GLY A 80 -5.69 -4.13 -1.17
CA GLY A 80 -6.47 -3.88 -2.38
C GLY A 80 -6.46 -5.07 -3.34
N MET A 81 -5.29 -5.67 -3.58
CA MET A 81 -5.15 -6.88 -4.40
C MET A 81 -5.97 -8.04 -3.84
N CYS A 82 -5.90 -8.28 -2.53
CA CYS A 82 -6.64 -9.33 -1.85
C CYS A 82 -8.16 -9.14 -2.01
N ILE A 83 -8.66 -7.93 -1.69
CA ILE A 83 -10.09 -7.61 -1.81
C ILE A 83 -10.55 -7.72 -3.27
N ALA A 84 -9.76 -7.24 -4.22
CA ALA A 84 -10.10 -7.33 -5.63
C ALA A 84 -10.21 -8.77 -6.12
N GLY A 85 -9.30 -9.64 -5.68
CA GLY A 85 -9.35 -11.06 -6.00
C GLY A 85 -10.60 -11.74 -5.43
N LEU A 86 -10.93 -11.46 -4.16
CA LEU A 86 -12.12 -12.01 -3.49
C LEU A 86 -13.43 -11.52 -4.13
N THR A 87 -13.46 -10.27 -4.58
CA THR A 87 -14.67 -9.66 -5.16
C THR A 87 -14.86 -9.95 -6.65
N TRP A 88 -13.80 -10.40 -7.36
CA TRP A 88 -13.83 -10.58 -8.81
C TRP A 88 -14.97 -11.48 -9.30
N GLU A 89 -15.15 -12.63 -8.65
CA GLU A 89 -16.19 -13.60 -9.02
C GLU A 89 -17.60 -13.00 -8.98
N MET A 90 -17.83 -12.03 -8.09
CA MET A 90 -19.12 -11.35 -7.93
C MET A 90 -19.40 -10.31 -9.03
N VAL A 91 -18.35 -9.77 -9.67
CA VAL A 91 -18.44 -8.62 -10.57
C VAL A 91 -18.07 -8.94 -12.01
N LYS A 92 -17.34 -10.04 -12.28
CA LYS A 92 -16.80 -10.38 -13.60
C LYS A 92 -17.85 -10.46 -14.72
N GLN A 93 -19.07 -10.86 -14.40
CA GLN A 93 -20.17 -10.96 -15.37
C GLN A 93 -20.77 -9.60 -15.75
N ARG A 94 -20.51 -8.55 -14.96
CA ARG A 94 -21.07 -7.20 -15.15
C ARG A 94 -20.13 -6.28 -15.92
N PHE A 95 -18.88 -6.68 -16.12
CA PHE A 95 -17.86 -5.80 -16.67
C PHE A 95 -17.72 -5.96 -18.19
N PRO A 96 -18.02 -4.90 -18.97
CA PRO A 96 -17.68 -4.88 -20.39
C PRO A 96 -16.18 -4.65 -20.58
N TYR A 97 -15.60 -5.16 -21.67
CA TYR A 97 -14.16 -5.14 -21.89
C TYR A 97 -13.53 -3.74 -21.94
N TYR A 98 -14.29 -2.71 -22.31
CA TYR A 98 -13.79 -1.32 -22.32
C TYR A 98 -13.48 -0.79 -20.91
N ILE A 99 -13.96 -1.46 -19.84
CA ILE A 99 -13.61 -1.09 -18.46
C ILE A 99 -12.10 -1.14 -18.20
N ALA A 100 -11.36 -1.94 -18.98
CA ALA A 100 -9.90 -2.03 -18.91
C ALA A 100 -9.21 -0.66 -18.99
N TRP A 101 -9.74 0.25 -19.83
CA TRP A 101 -9.19 1.61 -19.95
C TRP A 101 -9.36 2.43 -18.67
N TYR A 102 -10.54 2.35 -18.04
CA TYR A 102 -10.79 3.03 -16.78
C TYR A 102 -9.96 2.44 -15.63
N LEU A 103 -9.80 1.11 -15.59
CA LEU A 103 -8.91 0.46 -14.63
C LEU A 103 -7.44 0.86 -14.86
N GLY A 104 -7.01 0.99 -16.11
CA GLY A 104 -5.69 1.51 -16.45
C GLY A 104 -5.48 2.95 -15.97
N LEU A 105 -6.49 3.82 -16.13
CA LEU A 105 -6.45 5.20 -15.64
C LEU A 105 -6.30 5.26 -14.10
N LEU A 106 -6.93 4.35 -13.38
CA LEU A 106 -6.84 4.27 -11.92
C LEU A 106 -5.45 3.83 -11.39
N LEU A 107 -4.54 3.39 -12.27
CA LEU A 107 -3.14 3.18 -11.90
C LEU A 107 -2.35 4.50 -11.79
N PHE A 108 -2.82 5.56 -12.45
CA PHE A 108 -2.10 6.83 -12.55
C PHE A 108 -1.92 7.59 -11.23
N PRO A 109 -2.90 7.67 -10.31
CA PRO A 109 -2.73 8.36 -9.03
C PRO A 109 -1.55 7.85 -8.20
N MET A 110 -1.29 6.53 -8.26
CA MET A 110 -0.15 5.90 -7.59
C MET A 110 1.18 6.28 -8.25
N LEU A 111 1.21 6.41 -9.58
CA LEU A 111 2.38 6.93 -10.31
C LEU A 111 2.66 8.39 -9.95
N ALA A 112 1.62 9.22 -9.87
CA ALA A 112 1.75 10.61 -9.42
C ALA A 112 2.23 10.71 -7.96
N ASP A 113 1.70 9.86 -7.06
CA ASP A 113 2.16 9.77 -5.67
C ASP A 113 3.64 9.38 -5.60
N GLY A 114 4.06 8.34 -6.32
CA GLY A 114 5.45 7.91 -6.39
C GLY A 114 6.38 8.98 -6.98
N PHE A 115 5.93 9.67 -8.04
CA PHE A 115 6.69 10.74 -8.68
C PHE A 115 6.88 11.94 -7.76
N SER A 116 5.82 12.40 -7.08
CA SER A 116 5.90 13.50 -6.12
C SER A 116 6.86 13.21 -4.96
N HIS A 117 6.97 11.94 -4.55
CA HIS A 117 7.96 11.51 -3.56
C HIS A 117 9.39 11.62 -4.08
N ARG A 118 9.67 11.15 -5.30
CA ARG A 118 11.00 11.26 -5.91
C ARG A 118 11.39 12.72 -6.14
N VAL A 119 10.45 13.55 -6.61
CA VAL A 119 10.69 14.98 -6.83
C VAL A 119 11.07 15.65 -5.51
N SER A 120 10.29 15.46 -4.44
CA SER A 120 10.59 16.06 -3.13
C SER A 120 11.96 15.64 -2.58
N GLU A 121 12.37 14.40 -2.81
CA GLU A 121 13.69 13.90 -2.38
C GLU A 121 14.85 14.43 -3.25
N THR A 122 14.60 14.72 -4.54
CA THR A 122 15.65 15.16 -5.49
C THR A 122 15.80 16.67 -5.57
N SER A 123 14.69 17.42 -5.51
CA SER A 123 14.71 18.88 -5.62
C SER A 123 15.06 19.57 -4.30
N GLY A 124 15.10 18.83 -3.19
CA GLY A 124 15.23 19.39 -1.84
C GLY A 124 14.02 20.23 -1.41
N GLU A 125 12.97 20.25 -2.23
CA GLU A 125 11.75 21.00 -1.95
C GLU A 125 10.91 20.23 -0.92
N ARG A 126 10.50 20.95 0.13
CA ARG A 126 9.64 20.45 1.21
C ARG A 126 8.18 20.25 0.77
N PHE A 127 7.96 19.97 -0.52
CA PHE A 127 6.64 19.89 -1.16
C PHE A 127 5.69 18.95 -0.41
N ARG A 128 6.17 17.76 -0.02
CA ARG A 128 5.40 16.78 0.73
C ARG A 128 5.56 16.88 2.24
N GLU A 129 6.57 17.60 2.73
CA GLU A 129 6.77 17.75 4.17
C GLU A 129 5.81 18.78 4.77
N THR A 130 5.61 19.90 4.06
CA THR A 130 4.73 20.98 4.50
C THR A 130 3.33 20.88 3.91
N ASN A 131 3.19 20.23 2.75
CA ASN A 131 1.96 20.21 1.95
C ASN A 131 1.34 21.61 1.81
N ALA A 132 2.18 22.63 1.61
CA ALA A 132 1.74 24.03 1.49
C ALA A 132 0.67 24.23 0.40
N TRP A 133 0.76 23.45 -0.68
CA TRP A 133 -0.25 23.41 -1.75
C TRP A 133 -1.65 23.02 -1.22
N ALA A 134 -1.72 22.04 -0.30
CA ALA A 134 -2.98 21.57 0.27
C ALA A 134 -3.54 22.58 1.29
N VAL A 135 -2.66 23.25 2.04
CA VAL A 135 -3.04 24.35 2.95
C VAL A 135 -3.66 25.50 2.15
N GLN A 136 -3.05 25.88 1.03
CA GLN A 136 -3.58 26.94 0.14
C GLN A 136 -4.95 26.57 -0.45
N LEU A 137 -5.12 25.32 -0.91
CA LEU A 137 -6.38 24.87 -1.50
C LEU A 137 -7.52 24.75 -0.48
N SER A 138 -7.21 24.29 0.72
CA SER A 138 -8.20 24.09 1.79
C SER A 138 -8.46 25.34 2.61
N GLY A 139 -7.69 26.43 2.41
CA GLY A 139 -7.73 27.60 3.28
C GLY A 139 -7.23 27.33 4.71
N GLY A 140 -6.49 26.24 4.94
CA GLY A 140 -5.93 25.91 6.26
C GLY A 140 -6.96 25.48 7.30
N ILE A 141 -8.08 24.87 6.88
CA ILE A 141 -9.17 24.46 7.78
C ILE A 141 -8.74 23.34 8.76
N PHE A 142 -7.87 22.42 8.31
CA PHE A 142 -7.39 21.30 9.14
C PHE A 142 -6.20 21.68 10.04
N SER A 143 -5.87 20.82 11.02
CA SER A 143 -4.72 21.01 11.91
C SER A 143 -3.37 20.87 11.18
N SER A 144 -2.30 21.40 11.76
CA SER A 144 -0.93 21.24 11.22
C SER A 144 -0.51 19.77 11.11
N GLU A 145 -0.92 18.92 12.06
CA GLU A 145 -0.66 17.48 12.06
C GLU A 145 -1.33 16.74 10.88
N PHE A 146 -2.44 17.27 10.36
CA PHE A 146 -3.05 16.71 9.16
C PHE A 146 -2.18 16.99 7.93
N TYR A 147 -1.68 18.22 7.77
CA TYR A 147 -0.89 18.58 6.60
C TYR A 147 0.55 18.08 6.66
N MET A 148 1.17 18.03 7.84
CA MET A 148 2.58 17.73 7.99
C MET A 148 2.81 16.30 8.48
N GLY A 149 3.85 15.65 7.97
CA GLY A 149 4.28 14.32 8.41
C GLY A 149 3.65 13.16 7.64
N THR A 150 3.83 11.94 8.18
CA THR A 150 3.43 10.67 7.53
C THR A 150 2.76 9.70 8.49
N THR A 151 2.33 10.18 9.66
CA THR A 151 1.60 9.40 10.65
C THR A 151 0.18 9.09 10.17
N ILE A 152 -0.44 8.08 10.78
CA ILE A 152 -1.84 7.71 10.55
C ILE A 152 -2.72 8.95 10.73
N GLY A 153 -3.57 9.21 9.74
CA GLY A 153 -4.47 10.36 9.72
C GLY A 153 -3.92 11.60 9.01
N SER A 154 -2.61 11.67 8.74
CA SER A 154 -2.03 12.75 7.92
C SER A 154 -2.46 12.66 6.45
N LEU A 155 -2.39 13.77 5.74
CA LEU A 155 -2.68 13.87 4.31
C LEU A 155 -1.80 12.92 3.49
N ASN A 156 -0.51 12.86 3.80
CA ASN A 156 0.41 11.95 3.11
C ASN A 156 0.05 10.48 3.36
N TRP A 157 -0.40 10.14 4.57
CA TRP A 157 -0.89 8.81 4.87
C TRP A 157 -2.13 8.46 4.05
N TRP A 158 -3.12 9.36 4.00
CA TRP A 158 -4.33 9.17 3.20
C TRP A 158 -4.01 9.01 1.71
N LEU A 159 -3.16 9.87 1.15
CA LEU A 159 -2.74 9.77 -0.24
C LEU A 159 -2.09 8.42 -0.53
N ARG A 160 -1.19 7.94 0.33
CA ARG A 160 -0.54 6.64 0.19
C ARG A 160 -1.52 5.46 0.27
N VAL A 161 -2.42 5.48 1.26
CA VAL A 161 -3.34 4.37 1.48
C VAL A 161 -4.39 4.31 0.37
N ILE A 162 -5.00 5.44 0.01
CA ILE A 162 -6.04 5.50 -1.02
C ILE A 162 -5.47 5.16 -2.39
N THR A 163 -4.37 5.81 -2.79
CA THR A 163 -3.77 5.55 -4.11
C THR A 163 -3.21 4.14 -4.21
N GLY A 164 -2.58 3.62 -3.15
CA GLY A 164 -2.09 2.25 -3.09
C GLY A 164 -3.22 1.22 -3.17
N PHE A 165 -4.30 1.43 -2.41
CA PHE A 165 -5.45 0.53 -2.44
C PHE A 165 -6.12 0.50 -3.82
N ILE A 166 -6.40 1.68 -4.40
CA ILE A 166 -6.98 1.80 -5.75
C ILE A 166 -6.07 1.09 -6.76
N PHE A 167 -4.76 1.32 -6.70
CA PHE A 167 -3.80 0.66 -7.57
C PHE A 167 -3.87 -0.86 -7.46
N GLY A 168 -3.85 -1.41 -6.23
CA GLY A 168 -3.95 -2.84 -5.99
C GLY A 168 -5.24 -3.45 -6.56
N VAL A 169 -6.37 -2.77 -6.38
CA VAL A 169 -7.66 -3.19 -6.91
C VAL A 169 -7.66 -3.18 -8.44
N SER A 170 -7.27 -2.06 -9.03
CA SER A 170 -7.28 -1.86 -10.47
C SER A 170 -6.32 -2.82 -11.18
N LEU A 171 -5.15 -3.10 -10.60
CA LEU A 171 -4.18 -4.04 -11.14
C LEU A 171 -4.75 -5.45 -11.23
N ILE A 172 -5.35 -5.95 -10.13
CA ILE A 172 -5.90 -7.31 -10.09
C ILE A 172 -7.12 -7.44 -11.00
N TRP A 173 -8.04 -6.48 -10.98
CA TRP A 173 -9.19 -6.53 -11.87
C TRP A 173 -8.80 -6.42 -13.34
N LEU A 174 -7.79 -5.61 -13.69
CA LEU A 174 -7.27 -5.54 -15.06
C LEU A 174 -6.67 -6.88 -15.49
N LEU A 175 -5.85 -7.48 -14.63
CA LEU A 175 -5.25 -8.81 -14.88
C LEU A 175 -6.33 -9.87 -15.05
N PHE A 176 -7.32 -9.91 -14.17
CA PHE A 176 -8.37 -10.92 -14.19
C PHE A 176 -9.34 -10.72 -15.35
N LEU A 177 -9.62 -9.48 -15.75
CA LEU A 177 -10.37 -9.18 -16.96
C LEU A 177 -9.64 -9.71 -18.20
N TYR A 178 -8.33 -9.44 -18.30
CA TYR A 178 -7.49 -9.95 -19.38
C TYR A 178 -7.47 -11.48 -19.43
N LEU A 179 -7.28 -12.14 -18.28
CA LEU A 179 -7.30 -13.60 -18.19
C LEU A 179 -8.67 -14.17 -18.57
N ASN A 180 -9.76 -13.56 -18.09
CA ASN A 180 -11.12 -14.00 -18.41
C ASN A 180 -11.42 -13.89 -19.92
N MET A 181 -10.94 -12.82 -20.58
CA MET A 181 -11.02 -12.69 -22.04
C MET A 181 -10.29 -13.84 -22.74
N LYS A 182 -9.04 -14.11 -22.36
CA LYS A 182 -8.22 -15.14 -22.99
C LYS A 182 -8.72 -16.55 -22.75
N PHE A 183 -9.23 -16.84 -21.55
CA PHE A 183 -9.85 -18.14 -21.28
C PHE A 183 -11.17 -18.32 -22.03
N THR A 184 -11.97 -17.26 -22.19
CA THR A 184 -13.20 -17.33 -22.98
C THR A 184 -12.91 -17.57 -24.47
N GLU A 185 -11.92 -16.87 -25.02
CA GLU A 185 -11.44 -17.05 -26.39
C GLU A 185 -10.92 -18.48 -26.61
N LEU A 186 -10.02 -18.95 -25.74
CA LEU A 186 -9.45 -20.29 -25.80
C LEU A 186 -10.53 -21.38 -25.70
N ARG A 187 -11.49 -21.21 -24.79
CA ARG A 187 -12.63 -22.12 -24.63
C ARG A 187 -13.47 -22.17 -25.91
N SER A 188 -13.77 -21.02 -26.51
CA SER A 188 -14.57 -20.95 -27.74
C SER A 188 -13.90 -21.65 -28.93
N GLU A 189 -12.56 -21.69 -28.97
CA GLU A 189 -11.81 -22.35 -30.03
C GLU A 189 -11.61 -23.86 -29.78
N LEU A 190 -11.30 -24.24 -28.54
CA LEU A 190 -10.98 -25.62 -28.18
C LEU A 190 -12.22 -26.49 -27.95
N GLU A 191 -13.28 -25.95 -27.35
CA GLU A 191 -14.47 -26.73 -26.99
C GLU A 191 -15.11 -27.41 -28.21
N PRO A 192 -15.27 -26.75 -29.38
CA PRO A 192 -15.77 -27.43 -30.59
C PRO A 192 -14.83 -28.51 -31.12
N LYS A 193 -13.50 -28.31 -31.03
CA LYS A 193 -12.49 -29.29 -31.50
C LYS A 193 -12.48 -30.53 -30.60
N LEU A 194 -12.55 -30.33 -29.29
CA LEU A 194 -12.58 -31.41 -28.30
C LEU A 194 -13.90 -32.20 -28.37
N ARG A 195 -15.04 -31.53 -28.59
CA ARG A 195 -16.32 -32.21 -28.86
C ARG A 195 -16.26 -33.05 -30.13
N LYS A 196 -15.69 -32.52 -31.22
CA LYS A 196 -15.48 -33.28 -32.47
C LYS A 196 -14.57 -34.49 -32.28
N ALA A 197 -13.58 -34.40 -31.41
CA ALA A 197 -12.66 -35.49 -31.07
C ALA A 197 -13.23 -36.48 -30.05
N GLY A 198 -14.46 -36.27 -29.53
CA GLY A 198 -15.08 -37.14 -28.54
C GLY A 198 -14.44 -37.08 -27.13
N VAL A 199 -13.62 -36.06 -26.85
CA VAL A 199 -12.91 -35.91 -25.57
C VAL A 199 -13.82 -35.36 -24.48
N ILE A 200 -14.79 -34.53 -24.86
CA ILE A 200 -15.78 -33.94 -23.96
C ILE A 200 -17.17 -34.10 -24.58
N SER A 201 -18.18 -34.35 -23.74
CA SER A 201 -19.59 -34.52 -24.13
C SER A 201 -20.27 -33.20 -24.45
#